data_AF-A0A958L8W2-F1
#
_entry.id   AF-A0A958L8W2-F1
#
_cell.length_a   1.000
_cell.length_b   1.000
_cell.length_c   1.000
_cell.angle_alpha   90.00
_cell.angle_beta   90.00
_cell.angle_gamma   90.00
#
_symmetry.space_group_name_H-M   'P 1'
#
loop_
_entity.id
_entity.type
_entity.pdbx_description
1 polymer ?
#
loop_
_entity_poly.entity_id
_entity_poly.type
_entity_poly.pdbx_seq_one_letter_code
_entity_poly.pdbx_strand_id
1 'polypeptide(L)'
;MDSFKESFVNRHIGPASSEQTAMLSFLQTKDLNDLVKQATPATIRLSRALDLQQGLSESEFIDRAKEVAGKNKLFRNFIGLGYYGT
;
A
#
# COMPACT_ATOMS: atom_id res chain seq x y z
N MET A 1 -25.69 -2.72 -11.63
CA MET A 1 -25.44 -2.72 -10.17
C MET A 1 -24.02 -2.27 -9.99
N ASP A 2 -23.82 -0.99 -9.67
CA ASP A 2 -22.48 -0.45 -9.43
C ASP A 2 -21.93 -1.08 -8.15
N SER A 3 -20.95 -1.96 -8.31
CA SER A 3 -20.19 -2.52 -7.20
C SER A 3 -19.39 -1.39 -6.57
N PHE A 4 -19.72 -1.03 -5.33
CA PHE A 4 -18.90 -0.12 -4.54
C PHE A 4 -17.48 -0.69 -4.45
N LYS A 5 -16.52 0.00 -5.07
CA LYS A 5 -15.12 -0.42 -5.09
C LYS A 5 -14.42 0.17 -3.87
N GLU A 6 -14.22 -0.67 -2.85
CA GLU A 6 -13.56 -0.29 -1.59
C GLU A 6 -12.11 0.18 -1.83
N SER A 7 -11.72 1.30 -1.23
CA SER A 7 -10.34 1.78 -1.21
C SER A 7 -9.58 1.14 -0.06
N PHE A 8 -8.56 0.32 -0.38
CA PHE A 8 -7.70 -0.33 0.61
C PHE A 8 -7.03 0.66 1.57
N VAL A 9 -6.73 1.88 1.09
CA VAL A 9 -6.10 2.94 1.88
C VAL A 9 -6.90 3.26 3.15
N ASN A 10 -8.23 3.19 3.10
CA ASN A 10 -9.09 3.49 4.24
C ASN A 10 -9.03 2.42 5.35
N ARG A 11 -8.64 1.19 5.02
CA ARG A 11 -8.39 0.11 5.99
C ARG A 11 -6.94 0.02 6.43
N HIS A 12 -6.02 0.55 5.63
CA HIS A 12 -4.59 0.51 5.89
C HIS A 12 -4.09 1.69 6.71
N ILE A 13 -4.57 2.91 6.42
CA ILE A 13 -4.21 4.11 7.16
C ILE A 13 -5.15 4.22 8.37
N GLY A 14 -4.58 4.05 9.56
CA GLY A 14 -5.33 4.06 10.82
C GLY A 14 -6.04 5.40 11.11
N PRO A 15 -5.31 6.54 11.15
CA PRO A 15 -5.91 7.82 11.49
C PRO A 15 -6.97 8.29 10.49
N ALA A 16 -8.21 8.44 10.95
CA ALA A 16 -9.27 9.07 10.18
C ALA A 16 -9.00 10.56 9.98
N SER A 17 -9.71 11.20 9.04
CA SER A 17 -9.51 12.62 8.72
C SER A 17 -9.64 13.55 9.94
N SER A 18 -10.54 13.24 10.88
CA SER A 18 -10.70 14.00 12.12
C SER A 18 -9.49 13.87 13.05
N GLU A 19 -8.94 12.66 13.18
CA GLU A 19 -7.75 12.39 13.98
C GLU A 19 -6.52 13.04 13.36
N GLN A 20 -6.36 12.96 12.03
CA GLN A 20 -5.29 13.66 11.30
C GLN A 20 -5.37 15.17 11.54
N THR A 21 -6.58 15.75 11.52
CA THR A 21 -6.78 17.18 11.81
C THR A 21 -6.36 17.53 13.24
N ALA A 22 -6.73 16.72 14.22
CA ALA A 22 -6.33 16.93 15.62
C ALA A 22 -4.80 16.85 15.79
N MET A 23 -4.15 15.88 15.15
CA MET A 23 -2.70 15.70 15.18
C MET A 23 -1.97 16.88 14.52
N LEU A 24 -2.42 17.33 13.34
CA LEU A 24 -1.82 18.47 12.63
C LEU A 24 -1.95 19.77 13.43
N SER A 25 -3.09 19.97 14.10
CA SER A 25 -3.31 21.11 15.00
C SER A 25 -2.35 21.10 16.19
N PHE A 26 -2.16 19.93 16.82
CA PHE A 26 -1.18 19.76 17.91
C PHE A 26 0.25 20.11 17.46
N LEU A 27 0.62 19.69 16.24
CA LEU A 27 1.92 19.99 15.63
C LEU A 27 2.03 21.42 15.07
N GLN A 28 0.94 22.20 15.10
CA GLN A 28 0.86 23.57 14.56
C GLN A 28 1.22 23.65 13.06
N THR A 29 0.90 22.60 12.32
CA THR A 29 1.12 22.51 10.86
C THR A 29 -0.18 22.67 10.10
N LYS A 30 -0.15 23.31 8.93
CA LYS A 30 -1.38 23.63 8.18
C LYS A 30 -2.08 22.39 7.61
N ASP A 31 -1.28 21.47 7.06
CA ASP A 31 -1.72 20.25 6.42
C ASP A 31 -0.57 19.24 6.35
N LEU A 32 -0.84 18.04 5.82
CA LEU A 32 0.20 17.01 5.63
C LEU A 32 1.34 17.46 4.70
N ASN A 33 1.06 18.30 3.70
CA ASN A 33 2.10 18.77 2.78
C ASN A 33 3.06 19.74 3.48
N ASP A 34 2.54 20.60 4.35
CA ASP A 34 3.31 21.50 5.20
C ASP A 34 4.18 20.72 6.18
N LEU A 35 3.62 19.69 6.82
CA LEU A 35 4.38 18.78 7.68
C LEU A 35 5.54 18.09 6.93
N VAL A 36 5.27 17.53 5.74
CA VAL A 36 6.32 16.93 4.89
C VAL A 36 7.38 17.96 4.50
N LYS A 37 6.98 19.20 4.25
CA LYS A 37 7.90 20.29 3.91
C LYS A 37 8.85 20.64 5.06
N GLN A 38 8.37 20.56 6.30
CA GLN A 38 9.18 20.81 7.48
C GLN A 38 10.09 19.62 7.82
N ALA A 39 9.62 18.39 7.61
CA ALA A 39 10.32 17.18 8.02
C ALA A 39 11.46 16.73 7.08
N THR A 40 11.31 16.91 5.76
CA THR A 40 12.26 16.37 4.77
C THR A 40 12.90 17.51 3.97
N PRO A 41 14.22 17.64 3.78
CA PRO A 41 14.82 18.70 2.96
C PRO A 41 14.34 18.66 1.50
N ALA A 42 14.06 19.82 0.90
CA ALA A 42 13.54 19.91 -0.47
C ALA A 42 14.50 19.32 -1.53
N THR A 43 15.81 19.35 -1.27
CA THR A 43 16.86 18.87 -2.18
C THR A 43 16.80 17.36 -2.46
N ILE A 44 16.16 16.60 -1.58
CA ILE A 44 16.04 15.14 -1.70
C ILE A 44 14.60 14.66 -1.94
N ARG A 45 13.63 15.58 -2.08
CA ARG A 45 12.24 15.20 -2.36
C ARG A 45 12.06 14.90 -3.85
N LEU A 46 11.22 13.92 -4.13
CA LEU A 46 10.81 13.60 -5.50
C LEU A 46 10.02 14.79 -6.08
N SER A 47 10.41 15.28 -7.26
CA SER A 47 9.77 16.42 -7.94
C SER A 47 8.60 16.04 -8.85
N ARG A 48 8.29 14.75 -8.93
CA ARG A 48 7.23 14.18 -9.76
C ARG A 48 6.44 13.14 -8.95
N ALA A 49 5.26 12.78 -9.42
CA ALA A 49 4.57 11.61 -8.89
C ALA A 49 5.35 10.32 -9.18
N LEU A 50 5.08 9.29 -8.36
CA LEU A 50 5.55 7.94 -8.65
C LEU A 50 4.89 7.45 -9.95
N ASP A 51 5.68 6.78 -10.79
CA ASP A 51 5.19 6.18 -12.02
C ASP A 51 4.71 4.76 -11.72
N LEU A 52 3.46 4.67 -11.27
CA LEU A 52 2.83 3.43 -10.84
C LEU A 52 1.43 3.31 -11.46
N GLN A 53 1.01 2.07 -11.69
CA GLN A 53 -0.36 1.79 -12.11
C GLN A 53 -1.36 2.16 -11.00
N GLN A 54 -2.61 2.35 -11.37
CA GLN A 54 -3.67 2.62 -10.41
C GLN A 54 -3.76 1.49 -9.37
N GLY A 55 -3.92 1.87 -8.10
CA GLY A 55 -4.12 0.91 -7.02
C GLY A 55 -5.35 0.04 -7.25
N LEU A 56 -5.21 -1.26 -7.01
CA LEU A 56 -6.31 -2.23 -7.05
C LEU A 56 -7.14 -2.13 -5.77
N SER A 57 -8.42 -2.48 -5.84
CA SER A 57 -9.15 -2.83 -4.61
C SER A 57 -8.56 -4.12 -4.01
N GLU A 58 -8.87 -4.40 -2.75
CA GLU A 58 -8.39 -5.62 -2.10
C GLU A 58 -8.89 -6.89 -2.79
N SER A 59 -10.16 -6.90 -3.23
CA SER A 59 -10.74 -8.01 -4.00
C SER A 59 -10.01 -8.24 -5.33
N GLU A 60 -9.78 -7.17 -6.10
CA GLU A 60 -9.04 -7.23 -7.37
C GLU A 60 -7.60 -7.70 -7.18
N PHE A 61 -6.94 -7.24 -6.12
CA PHE A 61 -5.60 -7.68 -5.79
C PHE A 61 -5.55 -9.19 -5.51
N ILE A 62 -6.50 -9.72 -4.74
CA ILE A 62 -6.59 -11.16 -4.46
C ILE A 62 -6.81 -11.96 -5.75
N ASP A 63 -7.72 -11.52 -6.62
CA ASP A 63 -8.00 -12.20 -7.89
C ASP A 63 -6.78 -12.18 -8.82
N ARG A 64 -6.10 -11.03 -8.91
CA ARG A 64 -4.86 -10.90 -9.67
C ARG A 64 -3.75 -11.78 -9.09
N ALA A 65 -3.60 -11.82 -7.78
CA ALA A 65 -2.60 -12.65 -7.11
C ALA A 65 -2.84 -14.14 -7.37
N LYS A 66 -4.10 -14.60 -7.35
CA LYS A 66 -4.48 -15.97 -7.72
C LYS A 66 -4.15 -16.29 -9.17
N GLU A 67 -4.41 -15.37 -10.10
CA GLU A 67 -4.06 -15.56 -11.52
C GLU A 67 -2.54 -15.72 -11.71
N VAL A 68 -1.73 -14.90 -11.02
CA VAL A 68 -0.27 -15.02 -11.07
C VAL A 68 0.18 -16.32 -10.41
N ALA A 69 -0.33 -16.65 -9.23
CA ALA A 69 0.01 -17.87 -8.50
C ALA A 69 -0.36 -19.14 -9.28
N GLY A 70 -1.45 -19.13 -10.03
CA GLY A 70 -1.89 -20.24 -10.89
C GLY A 70 -0.92 -20.59 -12.01
N LYS A 71 0.07 -19.74 -12.29
CA LYS A 71 1.14 -20.01 -13.28
C LYS A 71 2.25 -20.88 -12.70
N ASN A 72 2.32 -21.04 -11.37
CA ASN A 72 3.30 -21.90 -10.72
C ASN A 72 2.96 -23.38 -10.96
N LYS A 73 4.00 -24.21 -11.09
CA LYS A 73 3.86 -25.66 -11.20
C LYS A 73 4.24 -26.31 -9.87
N LEU A 74 3.27 -26.98 -9.25
CA LEU A 74 3.51 -27.74 -8.04
C LEU A 74 4.07 -29.11 -8.41
N PHE A 75 5.33 -29.34 -8.05
CA PHE A 75 6.00 -30.63 -8.20
C PHE A 75 6.16 -31.31 -6.84
N ARG A 76 6.29 -32.64 -6.87
CA ARG A 76 6.90 -33.35 -5.76
C ARG A 76 8.40 -33.09 -5.80
N ASN A 77 8.87 -32.26 -4.88
CA ASN A 77 10.25 -31.80 -4.84
C ASN A 77 11.09 -32.72 -3.94
N PHE A 78 12.12 -33.36 -4.52
CA PHE A 78 13.10 -34.18 -3.81
C PHE A 78 14.51 -33.59 -3.89
N ILE A 79 14.61 -32.27 -4.05
CA ILE A 79 15.90 -31.56 -4.14
C ILE A 79 16.68 -31.66 -2.82
N GLY A 80 15.98 -31.66 -1.69
CA GLY A 80 16.60 -31.72 -0.36
C GLY A 80 17.25 -30.39 0.03
N LEU A 81 18.50 -30.42 0.46
CA LEU A 81 19.29 -29.24 0.85
C LEU A 81 18.66 -28.38 1.95
N GLY A 82 17.93 -29.02 2.88
CA GLY A 82 17.37 -28.34 4.06
C GLY A 82 15.90 -27.94 3.95
N TYR A 83 15.24 -28.20 2.81
CA TYR A 83 13.78 -28.06 2.67
C TYR A 83 13.17 -29.38 2.23
N TYR A 84 12.26 -29.89 3.05
CA TYR A 84 11.53 -31.13 2.81
C TYR A 84 10.04 -30.82 2.91
N GLY A 85 9.23 -31.38 1.99
CA GLY A 85 7.78 -31.18 2.03
C GLY A 85 7.19 -31.73 3.33
N THR A 86 6.33 -30.94 3.99
CA THR A 86 5.60 -31.30 5.22
C THR A 86 4.10 -31.20 4.99
#